data_AF-Q3A3A4-F1
#
_entry.id   AF-Q3A3A4-F1
#
_cell.length_a   1.000
_cell.length_b   1.000
_cell.length_c   1.000
_cell.angle_alpha   90.00
_cell.angle_beta   90.00
_cell.angle_gamma   90.00
#
_symmetry.space_group_name_H-M   'P 1'
#
loop_
_entity.id
_entity.type
_entity.pdbx_description
1 polymer ?
#
loop_
_entity_poly.entity_id
_entity_poly.type
_entity_poly.pdbx_seq_one_letter_code
_entity_poly.pdbx_strand_id
1 'polypeptide(L)' 'MEEQDLGLIQHLCDASPRYRRLYEEHVLLERELVVLDQQQHLSPEEEFQRKKVQKLKLAGKDEMEQILRSFKR' A
#
# COMPACT_ATOMS: atom_id res chain seq x y z
N MET A 1 -2.51 -9.39 -3.83
CA MET A 1 -1.23 -10.09 -3.70
C MET A 1 -1.58 -11.55 -3.55
N GLU A 2 -1.05 -12.40 -4.42
CA GLU A 2 -1.21 -13.85 -4.28
C GLU A 2 -0.55 -14.28 -2.95
N GLU A 3 -1.12 -15.29 -2.29
CA GLU A 3 -0.72 -15.76 -0.96
C GLU A 3 0.75 -16.21 -0.89
N GLN A 4 1.41 -16.36 -2.04
CA GLN A 4 2.83 -16.71 -2.19
C GLN A 4 3.80 -15.57 -1.84
N ASP A 5 3.38 -14.30 -1.81
CA ASP A 5 4.29 -13.18 -1.51
C ASP A 5 4.40 -12.84 -0.02
N LEU A 6 3.56 -13.39 0.87
CA LEU A 6 3.56 -13.04 2.30
C LEU A 6 4.89 -13.35 3.01
N GLY A 7 5.52 -14.48 2.69
CA GLY A 7 6.83 -14.83 3.26
C GLY A 7 7.95 -13.90 2.78
N LEU A 8 7.90 -13.49 1.52
CA LEU A 8 8.88 -12.58 0.92
C LEU A 8 8.70 -11.15 1.43
N ILE A 9 7.46 -10.70 1.57
CA ILE A 9 7.09 -9.40 2.19
C ILE A 9 7.66 -9.34 3.60
N GLN A 10 7.46 -10.38 4.40
CA GLN A 10 7.93 -10.42 5.79
C GLN A 10 9.46 -10.39 5.86
N HIS A 11 10.13 -11.16 5.00
CA HIS A 11 11.59 -11.13 4.89
C HIS A 11 12.12 -9.77 4.42
N LEU A 12 11.49 -9.15 3.41
CA LEU A 12 11.88 -7.81 2.93
C LEU A 12 11.63 -6.72 3.96
N CYS A 13 10.58 -6.86 4.77
CA CYS A 13 10.29 -5.95 5.87
C CYS A 13 11.36 -6.02 6.97
N ASP A 14 11.90 -7.21 7.23
CA ASP A 14 13.00 -7.43 8.18
C ASP A 14 14.36 -7.02 7.60
N ALA A 15 14.65 -7.45 6.36
CA ALA A 15 15.91 -7.21 5.67
C ALA A 15 16.06 -5.77 5.15
N SER A 16 14.96 -5.08 4.86
CA SER A 16 14.98 -3.73 4.28
C SER A 16 14.04 -2.77 5.02
N PRO A 17 14.61 -1.83 5.81
CA PRO A 17 13.81 -0.80 6.48
C PRO A 17 13.08 0.13 5.49
N ARG A 18 13.54 0.20 4.24
CA ARG A 18 12.81 0.91 3.16
C ARG A 18 11.50 0.19 2.81
N TYR A 19 11.55 -1.12 2.60
CA TYR A 19 10.37 -1.90 2.26
C TYR A 19 9.36 -1.91 3.42
N ARG A 20 9.85 -2.02 4.66
CA ARG A 20 9.03 -1.89 5.86
C ARG A 20 8.22 -0.60 5.89
N ARG A 21 8.87 0.55 5.67
CA ARG A 21 8.18 1.85 5.62
C ARG A 21 7.13 1.92 4.52
N LEU A 22 7.45 1.43 3.31
CA LEU A 22 6.50 1.38 2.19
C LEU A 22 5.29 0.50 2.51
N TYR A 23 5.51 -0.64 3.17
CA TYR A 23 4.45 -1.54 3.60
C TYR A 23 3.57 -0.92 4.69
N GLU A 24 4.17 -0.28 5.69
CA GLU A 24 3.43 0.47 6.72
C GLU A 24 2.58 1.57 6.10
N GLU A 25 3.13 2.34 5.16
CA GLU A 25 2.40 3.38 4.44
C GLU A 25 1.26 2.78 3.60
N HIS A 26 1.47 1.66 2.93
CA HIS A 26 0.42 0.96 2.21
C HIS A 26 -0.72 0.50 3.13
N VAL A 27 -0.41 -0.07 4.29
CA VAL A 27 -1.42 -0.50 5.28
C VAL A 27 -2.20 0.70 5.82
N LEU A 28 -1.54 1.82 6.09
CA LEU A 28 -2.21 3.05 6.52
C LEU A 28 -3.17 3.56 5.45
N LEU A 29 -2.72 3.67 4.20
CA LEU A 29 -3.54 4.10 3.06
C LEU A 29 -4.72 3.15 2.81
N GLU A 30 -4.52 1.85 3.00
CA GLU A 30 -5.59 0.87 2.87
C GLU A 30 -6.65 1.02 3.96
N ARG A 31 -6.25 1.24 5.22
CA ARG A 31 -7.19 1.52 6.32
C ARG A 31 -7.98 2.80 6.06
N GLU A 32 -7.31 3.85 5.60
CA GLU A 32 -7.95 5.13 5.27
C GLU A 32 -8.96 4.95 4.13
N LEU A 33 -8.61 4.17 3.10
CA LEU A 33 -9.54 3.82 2.03
C LEU A 33 -10.74 3.03 2.53
N VAL A 34 -10.55 2.07 3.42
CA VAL A 34 -11.65 1.27 3.99
C VAL A 34 -12.60 2.16 4.80
N VAL A 35 -12.08 3.08 5.59
CA VAL A 35 -12.92 4.04 6.35
C VAL A 35 -13.74 4.90 5.39
N LEU A 36 -13.13 5.41 4.32
CA LEU A 36 -13.83 6.18 3.29
C LEU A 36 -14.85 5.31 2.52
N ASP A 37 -14.53 4.04 2.24
CA ASP A 37 -15.43 3.13 1.53
C ASP A 37 -16.63 2.70 2.38
N GLN A 38 -16.47 2.64 3.70
CA GLN A 38 -17.55 2.40 4.65
C GLN A 38 -18.53 3.58 4.77
N GLN A 39 -18.14 4.78 4.36
CA GLN A 39 -19.04 5.93 4.33
C GLN A 39 -20.03 5.77 3.17
N GLN A 40 -21.32 5.64 3.48
CA GLN A 40 -22.38 5.53 2.45
C GLN A 40 -22.49 6.77 1.56
N HIS A 41 -22.11 7.94 2.08
CA HIS A 41 -22.08 9.20 1.35
C HIS A 41 -20.78 9.92 1.67
N LEU A 42 -19.90 10.01 0.67
CA LEU A 42 -18.67 10.77 0.75
C LEU A 42 -18.95 12.21 0.33
N SER A 43 -18.49 13.17 1.14
CA SER A 43 -18.44 14.57 0.75
C SER A 43 -17.44 14.78 -0.40
N PRO A 44 -17.56 15.85 -1.20
CA PRO A 44 -16.61 16.13 -2.28
C PRO A 44 -15.15 16.21 -1.82
N GLU A 45 -14.92 16.66 -0.58
CA GLU A 45 -13.60 16.65 0.05
C GLU A 45 -13.09 15.23 0.30
N GLU A 46 -13.96 14.34 0.79
CA GLU A 46 -13.65 12.94 1.06
C GLU A 46 -13.44 12.14 -0.23
N GLU A 47 -14.20 12.42 -1.29
CA GLU A 47 -13.96 11.85 -2.63
C GLU A 47 -12.57 12.26 -3.17
N PHE A 48 -12.17 13.51 -2.94
CA PHE A 48 -10.84 13.98 -3.31
C PHE A 48 -9.75 13.26 -2.50
N GLN A 49 -9.94 13.12 -1.18
CA GLN A 49 -9.03 12.34 -0.34
C GLN A 49 -8.97 10.89 -0.80
N ARG A 50 -10.10 10.23 -1.07
CA ARG A 50 -10.16 8.85 -1.58
C ARG A 50 -9.33 8.69 -2.85
N LYS A 51 -9.46 9.60 -3.81
CA LYS A 51 -8.66 9.59 -5.05
C LYS A 51 -7.17 9.81 -4.78
N LYS A 52 -6.83 10.69 -3.84
CA LYS A 52 -5.44 10.94 -3.43
C LYS A 52 -4.82 9.69 -2.78
N VAL A 53 -5.54 9.06 -1.84
CA VAL A 53 -5.13 7.83 -1.17
C VAL A 53 -4.97 6.69 -2.17
N GLN A 54 -5.88 6.54 -3.15
CA GLN A 54 -5.71 5.56 -4.23
C GLN A 54 -4.43 5.78 -5.05
N LYS A 55 -4.10 7.03 -5.39
CA LYS A 55 -2.86 7.36 -6.10
C LYS A 55 -1.62 7.05 -5.27
N LEU A 56 -1.62 7.42 -3.99
CA LEU A 56 -0.52 7.11 -3.07
C LEU A 56 -0.35 5.60 -2.90
N LYS A 57 -1.47 4.87 -2.76
CA LYS A 57 -1.45 3.40 -2.67
C LYS A 57 -0.89 2.76 -3.94
N LEU A 58 -1.25 3.29 -5.11
CA LEU A 58 -0.70 2.84 -6.38
C LEU A 58 0.81 3.09 -6.47
N ALA A 59 1.28 4.28 -6.08
CA ALA A 59 2.71 4.60 -6.06
C ALA A 59 3.49 3.71 -5.08
N GLY A 60 2.98 3.50 -3.87
CA GLY A 60 3.60 2.60 -2.90
C GLY A 60 3.63 1.14 -3.38
N LYS A 61 2.58 0.70 -4.08
CA LYS A 61 2.56 -0.61 -4.74
C LYS A 61 3.64 -0.71 -5.83
N ASP A 62 3.77 0.30 -6.69
CA ASP A 62 4.77 0.32 -7.76
C ASP A 62 6.19 0.22 -7.19
N GLU A 63 6.50 0.99 -6.15
CA GLU A 63 7.78 0.93 -5.42
C GLU A 63 8.01 -0.45 -4.80
N MET A 64 7.00 -1.04 -4.15
CA MET A 64 7.10 -2.40 -3.60
C MET A 64 7.34 -3.44 -4.69
N GLU A 65 6.67 -3.34 -5.84
CA GLU A 65 6.89 -4.23 -6.98
C GLU A 65 8.28 -4.07 -7.59
N GLN A 66 8.82 -2.84 -7.65
CA GLN A 66 10.19 -2.61 -8.08
C GLN A 66 11.21 -3.29 -7.16
N ILE A 67 11.02 -3.19 -5.84
CA ILE A 67 11.88 -3.86 -4.87
C ILE A 67 11.78 -5.38 -5.03
N LEU A 68 10.56 -5.92 -5.15
CA LEU A 68 10.33 -7.35 -5.38
C LEU A 68 11.01 -7.84 -6.67
N ARG A 69 10.88 -7.09 -7.76
CA ARG A 69 11.56 -7.38 -9.04
C ARG A 69 13.08 -7.34 -8.90
N SER A 70 13.62 -6.38 -8.15
CA SER A 70 15.06 -6.29 -7.92
C SER A 70 15.58 -7.44 -7.05
N PHE A 71 14.75 -8.00 -6.17
CA PHE A 71 15.13 -9.09 -5.27
C PHE A 71 15.02 -10.47 -5.93
N LYS A 72 14.11 -10.63 -6.90
CA LYS A 72 13.98 -11.85 -7.73
C LYS A 72 15.03 -11.94 -8.85
N ARG A 73 15.91 -10.94 -9.01
CA ARG A 73 16.87 -10.84 -10.11
C ARG A 73 18.23 -11.46 -9.79
#